data_AF-A0A5J4RI89-F1
#
_entry.id   AF-A0A5J4RI89-F1
#
_cell.length_a   1.000
_cell.length_b   1.000
_cell.length_c   1.000
_cell.angle_alpha   90.00
_cell.angle_beta   90.00
_cell.angle_gamma   90.00
#
_symmetry.space_group_name_H-M   'P 1'
#
loop_
_entity.id
_entity.type
_entity.pdbx_description
1 polymer ?
#
loop_
_entity_poly.entity_id
_entity_poly.type
_entity_poly.pdbx_seq_one_letter_code
_entity_poly.pdbx_strand_id
1 'polypeptide(L)'
;MYVLTGYPLNNKVTFSLPSDENFKKQDSLSWEVRYRFFHTEPDSTVMAVMAMQIVYNNDSVVSAIKKVVASGKESVGLKSDSLDIKEIRGFIYSPKRDTLEKGLLLLDSIVLMRYHHTNDTIPGIETEKEDIRESKILAGLLQPVDSFFPEIADIWVGDIRNIEIAELTCMNLFQHLPYAPAKSFQWIADEREYVQTCGFLTIARLLSQKGDMTERTSDEFLDQALCAVHSDKYHVRNAAILAIRKFVAHSEANAFLVCRLTEGWAESKREIEQALYNAVKEEVENLSEQTPLIE
;
A
#
# COMPACT_ATOMS: atom_id res chain seq x y z
N MET A 1 -17.03 11.25 22.80
CA MET A 1 -17.87 10.19 22.20
C MET A 1 -18.01 10.50 20.72
N TYR A 2 -17.73 9.53 19.85
CA TYR A 2 -17.80 9.70 18.39
C TYR A 2 -18.72 8.63 17.79
N VAL A 3 -19.43 8.98 16.72
CA VAL A 3 -20.28 8.06 15.97
C VAL A 3 -19.81 8.04 14.53
N LEU A 4 -19.30 6.91 14.08
CA LEU A 4 -18.86 6.67 12.71
C LEU A 4 -19.93 5.89 11.96
N THR A 5 -20.09 6.21 10.68
CA THR A 5 -21.09 5.61 9.79
C THR A 5 -20.48 4.81 8.64
N GLY A 6 -19.16 4.91 8.48
CA GLY A 6 -18.43 4.34 7.33
C GLY A 6 -18.59 5.14 6.03
N TYR A 7 -19.44 6.17 5.99
CA TYR A 7 -19.57 7.06 4.83
C TYR A 7 -18.43 8.08 4.75
N PRO A 8 -18.08 8.55 3.54
CA PRO A 8 -17.13 9.64 3.37
C PRO A 8 -17.45 10.82 4.30
N LEU A 9 -16.40 11.45 4.84
CA LEU A 9 -16.48 12.54 5.85
C LEU A 9 -16.93 12.11 7.26
N ASN A 10 -17.49 10.91 7.46
CA ASN A 10 -17.84 10.37 8.78
C ASN A 10 -17.47 8.89 8.95
N ASN A 11 -16.28 8.54 8.49
CA ASN A 11 -15.68 7.20 8.55
C ASN A 11 -14.39 7.16 9.36
N LYS A 12 -13.90 8.30 9.88
CA LYS A 12 -12.66 8.37 10.65
C LYS A 12 -12.72 9.33 11.82
N VAL A 13 -12.01 8.98 12.89
CA VAL A 13 -11.62 9.89 13.97
C VAL A 13 -10.10 10.02 13.93
N THR A 14 -9.58 11.23 14.10
CA THR A 14 -8.14 11.48 14.15
C THR A 14 -7.78 12.33 15.35
N PHE A 15 -6.59 12.16 15.89
CA PHE A 15 -6.00 13.08 16.84
C PHE A 15 -4.55 13.39 16.47
N SER A 16 -4.08 14.56 16.89
CA SER A 16 -2.71 15.03 16.76
C SER A 16 -2.37 15.77 18.04
N LEU A 17 -1.25 15.40 18.65
CA LEU A 17 -0.71 16.00 19.86
C LEU A 17 0.74 16.40 19.56
N PRO A 18 1.02 17.71 19.45
CA PRO A 18 2.39 18.18 19.25
C PRO A 18 3.24 17.85 20.48
N SER A 19 4.55 17.73 20.27
CA SER A 19 5.50 17.58 21.36
C SER A 19 5.47 18.78 22.31
N ASP A 20 5.34 18.51 23.60
CA ASP A 20 5.46 19.45 24.71
C ASP A 20 6.71 19.15 25.57
N GLU A 21 7.01 20.04 26.51
CA GLU A 21 8.11 19.86 27.48
C GLU A 21 7.92 18.64 28.40
N ASN A 22 6.75 18.00 28.37
CA ASN A 22 6.43 16.84 29.20
C ASN A 22 6.76 15.50 28.52
N PHE A 23 7.16 15.46 27.23
CA PHE A 23 7.62 14.22 26.61
C PHE A 23 9.03 13.88 27.08
N LYS A 24 9.19 12.67 27.64
CA LYS A 24 10.49 12.14 28.01
C LYS A 24 10.86 10.99 27.09
N LYS A 25 12.16 10.83 26.91
CA LYS A 25 12.74 9.71 26.17
C LYS A 25 12.30 8.41 26.82
N GLN A 26 11.94 7.42 26.00
CA GLN A 26 11.48 6.11 26.44
C GLN A 26 10.12 6.08 27.17
N ASP A 27 9.34 7.15 27.10
CA ASP A 27 7.92 7.13 27.49
C ASP A 27 7.16 6.04 26.73
N SER A 28 6.29 5.35 27.46
CA SER A 28 5.32 4.41 26.90
C SER A 28 3.96 5.11 26.75
N LEU A 29 3.31 4.89 25.63
CA LEU A 29 2.00 5.44 25.30
C LEU A 29 1.02 4.29 25.15
N SER A 30 -0.18 4.45 25.70
CA SER A 30 -1.29 3.52 25.55
C SER A 30 -2.54 4.28 25.15
N TRP A 31 -3.13 3.91 24.02
CA TRP A 31 -4.40 4.47 23.56
C TRP A 31 -5.48 3.41 23.64
N GLU A 32 -6.43 3.61 24.56
CA GLU A 32 -7.59 2.73 24.79
C GLU A 32 -8.86 3.40 24.27
N VAL A 33 -9.68 2.62 23.56
CA VAL A 33 -10.99 3.04 23.05
C VAL A 33 -12.00 1.90 23.20
N ARG A 34 -13.23 2.24 23.58
CA ARG A 34 -14.33 1.28 23.59
C ARG A 34 -15.12 1.35 22.29
N TYR A 35 -15.23 0.21 21.62
CA TYR A 35 -15.96 -0.01 20.38
C TYR A 35 -17.33 -0.61 20.66
N ARG A 36 -18.36 -0.02 20.05
CA ARG A 36 -19.73 -0.54 20.05
C ARG A 36 -20.24 -0.60 18.62
N PHE A 37 -20.23 -1.80 18.05
CA PHE A 37 -20.87 -2.11 16.79
C PHE A 37 -22.34 -2.43 17.04
N PHE A 38 -23.25 -1.79 16.31
CA PHE A 38 -24.69 -2.00 16.47
C PHE A 38 -25.22 -3.21 15.71
N HIS A 39 -24.40 -3.83 14.85
CA HIS A 39 -24.74 -5.07 14.14
C HIS A 39 -23.52 -5.99 14.02
N THR A 40 -23.70 -7.26 14.40
CA THR A 40 -22.69 -8.33 14.34
C THR A 40 -23.24 -9.46 13.48
N GLU A 41 -23.10 -9.36 12.16
CA GLU A 41 -23.18 -10.54 11.30
C GLU A 41 -21.80 -11.24 11.28
N PRO A 42 -21.74 -12.56 11.04
CA PRO A 42 -20.51 -13.36 11.21
C PRO A 42 -19.43 -13.14 10.13
N ASP A 43 -19.66 -12.23 9.17
CA ASP A 43 -19.06 -12.34 7.84
C ASP A 43 -17.97 -11.30 7.53
N SER A 44 -17.32 -10.71 8.53
CA SER A 44 -16.24 -9.73 8.28
C SER A 44 -14.98 -9.97 9.10
N THR A 45 -13.86 -10.07 8.39
CA THR A 45 -12.48 -10.24 8.87
C THR A 45 -11.89 -8.99 9.54
N VAL A 46 -12.48 -7.78 9.41
CA VAL A 46 -12.09 -6.54 10.15
C VAL A 46 -13.28 -5.56 10.22
N MET A 47 -13.72 -5.19 11.44
CA MET A 47 -14.88 -4.29 11.64
C MET A 47 -14.49 -2.80 11.77
N ALA A 48 -13.29 -2.50 12.30
CA ALA A 48 -12.66 -1.18 12.34
C ALA A 48 -11.14 -1.32 12.50
N VAL A 49 -10.38 -0.24 12.27
CA VAL A 49 -8.92 -0.20 12.48
C VAL A 49 -8.55 0.98 13.35
N MET A 50 -7.68 0.76 14.33
CA MET A 50 -7.04 1.81 15.12
C MET A 50 -5.55 1.84 14.90
N ALA A 51 -4.97 3.03 14.78
CA ALA A 51 -3.54 3.20 14.61
C ALA A 51 -3.04 4.39 15.41
N MET A 52 -1.88 4.24 16.03
CA MET A 52 -1.16 5.31 16.71
C MET A 52 0.25 5.40 16.15
N GLN A 53 0.78 6.62 16.08
CA GLN A 53 2.10 6.93 15.53
C GLN A 53 2.83 7.94 16.41
N ILE A 54 4.13 7.74 16.57
CA ILE A 54 5.09 8.72 17.11
C ILE A 54 5.91 9.21 15.93
N VAL A 55 5.92 10.52 15.70
CA VAL A 55 6.75 11.21 14.71
C VAL A 55 7.89 11.89 15.46
N TYR A 56 9.12 11.72 15.01
CA TYR A 56 10.31 12.34 15.61
C TYR A 56 10.79 13.56 14.83
N ASN A 57 11.65 14.38 15.43
CA ASN A 57 12.17 15.60 14.80
C ASN A 57 13.04 15.35 13.56
N ASN A 58 13.61 14.15 13.42
CA ASN A 58 14.32 13.71 12.22
C ASN A 58 13.39 13.09 11.16
N ASP A 59 12.08 13.32 11.28
CA ASP A 59 11.00 12.80 10.43
C ASP A 59 10.86 11.27 10.38
N SER A 60 11.57 10.54 11.25
CA SER A 60 11.30 9.12 11.46
C SER A 60 9.97 8.89 12.17
N VAL A 61 9.34 7.75 11.92
CA VAL A 61 8.00 7.41 12.45
C VAL A 61 7.99 5.99 13.02
N VAL A 62 7.39 5.84 14.20
CA VAL A 62 7.08 4.55 14.82
C VAL A 62 5.57 4.42 14.93
N SER A 63 5.02 3.26 14.54
CA SER A 63 3.56 3.05 14.47
C SER A 63 3.13 1.72 15.07
N ALA A 64 1.94 1.70 15.66
CA ALA A 64 1.25 0.47 16.03
C ALA A 64 -0.20 0.53 15.54
N ILE A 65 -0.71 -0.61 15.08
CA ILE A 65 -2.04 -0.73 14.46
C ILE A 65 -2.73 -1.96 15.04
N LYS A 66 -4.05 -1.86 15.26
CA LYS A 66 -4.88 -2.98 15.70
C LYS A 66 -6.16 -3.07 14.89
N LYS A 67 -6.48 -4.30 14.45
CA LYS A 67 -7.78 -4.65 13.85
C LYS A 67 -8.78 -4.86 14.98
N VAL A 68 -9.94 -4.22 14.88
CA VAL A 68 -11.04 -4.42 15.79
C VAL A 68 -12.11 -5.21 15.07
N VAL A 69 -12.38 -6.41 15.55
CA VAL A 69 -13.34 -7.36 14.95
C VAL A 69 -14.62 -7.51 15.78
N ALA A 70 -14.62 -7.02 17.03
CA ALA A 70 -15.74 -7.18 17.95
C ALA A 70 -15.94 -5.93 18.82
N SER A 71 -17.14 -5.78 19.37
CA SER A 71 -17.42 -4.75 20.38
C SER A 71 -16.65 -5.06 21.66
N GLY A 72 -16.02 -4.05 22.25
CA GLY A 72 -15.13 -4.26 23.39
C GLY A 72 -14.24 -3.06 23.67
N LYS A 73 -13.41 -3.18 24.69
CA LYS A 73 -12.30 -2.26 24.93
C LYS A 73 -11.10 -2.75 24.16
N GLU A 74 -10.54 -1.89 23.33
CA GLU A 74 -9.36 -2.17 22.53
C GLU A 74 -8.30 -1.13 22.81
N SER A 75 -7.04 -1.56 22.77
CA SER A 75 -5.90 -0.68 23.03
C SER A 75 -4.76 -0.93 22.06
N VAL A 76 -3.97 0.13 21.83
CA VAL A 76 -2.71 0.08 21.09
C VAL A 76 -1.62 0.77 21.91
N GLY A 77 -0.46 0.14 21.98
CA GLY A 77 0.69 0.62 22.75
C GLY A 77 1.87 0.99 21.86
N LEU A 78 2.59 2.05 22.22
CA LEU A 78 3.88 2.40 21.62
C LEU A 78 4.89 2.75 22.69
N LYS A 79 6.15 2.44 22.43
CA LYS A 79 7.27 2.92 23.22
C LYS A 79 8.08 3.91 22.39
N SER A 80 8.29 5.09 22.93
CA SER A 80 9.17 6.08 22.31
C SER A 80 10.63 5.64 22.40
N ASP A 81 11.42 6.06 21.43
CA ASP A 81 12.86 5.83 21.40
C ASP A 81 13.60 6.93 22.19
N SER A 82 14.91 6.98 22.04
CA SER A 82 15.85 7.95 22.61
C SER A 82 15.84 9.30 21.86
N LEU A 83 15.04 9.38 20.79
CA LEU A 83 14.91 10.52 19.90
C LEU A 83 13.84 11.49 20.40
N ASP A 84 13.99 12.77 20.06
CA ASP A 84 13.04 13.81 20.44
C ASP A 84 11.77 13.69 19.59
N ILE A 85 10.64 13.54 20.27
CA ILE A 85 9.32 13.44 19.66
C ILE A 85 8.95 14.81 19.08
N LYS A 86 8.40 14.80 17.86
CA LYS A 86 7.82 15.96 17.17
C LYS A 86 6.31 16.02 17.39
N GLU A 87 5.64 14.88 17.26
CA GLU A 87 4.18 14.76 17.33
C GLU A 87 3.78 13.32 17.63
N ILE A 88 2.67 13.12 18.35
CA ILE A 88 1.94 11.86 18.40
C ILE A 88 0.62 12.05 17.68
N ARG A 89 0.31 11.16 16.76
CA ARG A 89 -0.95 11.19 16.03
C ARG A 89 -1.57 9.80 15.97
N GLY A 90 -2.88 9.74 15.82
CA GLY A 90 -3.56 8.47 15.67
C GLY A 90 -4.90 8.63 14.98
N PHE A 91 -5.43 7.51 14.50
CA PHE A 91 -6.72 7.47 13.85
C PHE A 91 -7.48 6.18 14.15
N ILE A 92 -8.81 6.29 14.10
CA ILE A 92 -9.72 5.15 14.00
C ILE A 92 -10.45 5.27 12.69
N TYR A 93 -10.45 4.20 11.92
CA TYR A 93 -11.15 4.09 10.64
C TYR A 93 -12.23 3.02 10.72
N SER A 94 -13.42 3.35 10.21
CA SER A 94 -14.54 2.42 10.04
C SER A 94 -14.85 2.30 8.55
N PRO A 95 -14.74 1.11 7.94
CA PRO A 95 -15.03 0.92 6.52
C PRO A 95 -16.52 1.08 6.22
N LYS A 96 -16.85 1.53 5.00
CA LYS A 96 -18.22 1.57 4.49
C LYS A 96 -18.81 0.16 4.45
N ARG A 97 -20.06 0.02 4.87
CA ARG A 97 -20.85 -1.21 4.73
C ARG A 97 -22.10 -0.98 3.90
N ASP A 98 -22.70 -2.07 3.44
CA ASP A 98 -23.84 -2.08 2.52
C ASP A 98 -25.03 -1.25 3.04
N THR A 99 -25.21 -1.17 4.36
CA THR A 99 -26.26 -0.34 4.97
C THR A 99 -25.74 0.54 6.10
N LEU A 100 -26.39 1.69 6.31
CA LEU A 100 -26.11 2.62 7.42
C LEU A 100 -26.23 1.93 8.79
N GLU A 101 -27.22 1.04 8.95
CA GLU A 101 -27.43 0.29 10.19
C GLU A 101 -26.31 -0.72 10.46
N LYS A 102 -25.76 -1.35 9.40
CA LYS A 102 -24.62 -2.26 9.50
C LYS A 102 -23.30 -1.53 9.72
N GLY A 103 -23.18 -0.28 9.27
CA GLY A 103 -21.97 0.55 9.32
C GLY A 103 -21.84 1.44 10.57
N LEU A 104 -22.83 1.43 11.48
CA LEU A 104 -22.81 2.29 12.65
C LEU A 104 -21.81 1.78 13.71
N LEU A 105 -20.84 2.61 14.05
CA LEU A 105 -19.84 2.38 15.09
C LEU A 105 -19.84 3.53 16.08
N LEU A 106 -20.08 3.22 17.35
CA LEU A 106 -19.94 4.15 18.46
C LEU A 106 -18.58 3.93 19.16
N LEU A 107 -17.86 5.03 19.34
CA LEU A 107 -16.60 5.10 20.07
C LEU A 107 -16.80 5.93 21.34
N ASP A 108 -16.55 5.32 22.49
CA ASP A 108 -16.59 5.99 23.79
C ASP A 108 -15.39 5.58 24.65
N SER A 109 -15.26 6.17 25.84
CA SER A 109 -14.18 5.85 26.78
C SER A 109 -12.79 5.95 26.13
N ILE A 110 -12.56 6.99 25.33
CA ILE A 110 -11.30 7.22 24.62
C ILE A 110 -10.31 7.81 25.61
N VAL A 111 -9.22 7.09 25.87
CA VAL A 111 -8.20 7.47 26.83
C VAL A 111 -6.83 7.27 26.20
N LEU A 112 -6.00 8.31 26.22
CA LEU A 112 -4.58 8.21 25.89
C LEU A 112 -3.78 8.41 27.18
N MET A 113 -3.04 7.38 27.58
CA MET A 113 -2.18 7.38 28.75
C MET A 113 -0.72 7.42 28.34
N ARG A 114 0.07 8.16 29.11
CA ARG A 114 1.53 8.25 29.01
C ARG A 114 2.14 7.74 30.31
N TYR A 115 3.18 6.94 30.20
CA TYR A 115 3.91 6.37 31.33
C TYR A 115 5.39 6.71 31.19
N HIS A 116 5.96 7.32 32.22
CA HIS A 116 7.37 7.70 32.24
C HIS A 116 8.25 6.53 32.65
N HIS A 117 9.32 6.29 31.89
CA HIS A 117 10.23 5.15 32.06
C HIS A 117 10.76 4.96 33.49
N THR A 118 10.91 6.04 34.25
CA THR A 118 11.59 5.98 35.56
C THR A 118 10.69 5.61 36.74
N ASN A 119 9.34 5.62 36.62
CA ASN A 119 8.47 5.43 37.79
C ASN A 119 7.37 4.36 37.66
N ASP A 120 7.00 3.90 36.46
CA ASP A 120 5.87 2.97 36.28
C ASP A 120 6.29 1.72 35.50
N THR A 121 6.61 0.64 36.21
CA THR A 121 6.75 -0.70 35.60
C THR A 121 5.34 -1.28 35.42
N ILE A 122 4.86 -1.37 34.18
CA ILE A 122 3.60 -2.09 33.88
C ILE A 122 3.92 -3.55 33.55
N PRO A 123 3.43 -4.54 34.30
CA PRO A 123 3.41 -5.93 33.87
C PRO A 123 2.31 -6.09 32.81
N GLY A 124 2.66 -6.56 31.61
CA GLY A 124 1.66 -7.01 30.63
C GLY A 124 1.43 -6.13 29.40
N ILE A 125 2.29 -5.15 29.09
CA ILE A 125 2.35 -4.66 27.71
C ILE A 125 3.12 -5.71 26.91
N GLU A 126 2.39 -6.65 26.34
CA GLU A 126 2.86 -7.38 25.16
C GLU A 126 3.05 -6.33 24.07
N THR A 127 4.29 -5.83 23.94
CA THR A 127 4.73 -5.19 22.71
C THR A 127 4.74 -6.28 21.66
N GLU A 128 3.58 -6.54 21.06
CA GLU A 128 3.51 -7.19 19.76
C GLU A 128 4.23 -6.25 18.79
N LYS A 129 5.54 -6.49 18.64
CA LYS A 129 6.31 -6.08 17.47
C LYS A 129 5.86 -6.94 16.27
N GLU A 130 4.56 -7.15 16.09
CA GLU A 130 4.02 -7.82 14.92
C GLU A 130 3.95 -6.80 13.77
N ASP A 131 4.99 -6.90 12.96
CA ASP A 131 5.17 -6.47 11.58
C ASP A 131 4.47 -5.17 11.14
N ILE A 132 5.25 -4.08 11.14
CA ILE A 132 5.03 -2.81 10.40
C ILE A 132 4.66 -3.07 8.92
N ARG A 133 5.00 -4.26 8.41
CA ARG A 133 4.65 -4.77 7.09
C ARG A 133 3.15 -4.95 6.89
N GLU A 134 2.48 -5.70 7.77
CA GLU A 134 1.04 -5.98 7.68
C GLU A 134 0.21 -4.70 7.86
N SER A 135 0.73 -3.77 8.67
CA SER A 135 0.17 -2.44 8.90
C SER A 135 0.17 -1.56 7.63
N LYS A 136 1.25 -1.57 6.83
CA LYS A 136 1.30 -0.83 5.55
C LYS A 136 0.47 -1.50 4.46
N ILE A 137 0.45 -2.83 4.43
CA ILE A 137 -0.41 -3.64 3.55
C ILE A 137 -1.89 -3.31 3.80
N LEU A 138 -2.30 -3.28 5.07
CA LEU A 138 -3.67 -2.98 5.47
C LEU A 138 -4.05 -1.53 5.19
N ALA A 139 -3.10 -0.59 5.31
CA ALA A 139 -3.37 0.79 4.95
C ALA A 139 -3.55 0.97 3.43
N GLY A 140 -2.80 0.25 2.59
CA GLY A 140 -3.12 0.17 1.15
C GLY A 140 -4.51 -0.41 0.86
N LEU A 141 -4.98 -1.37 1.67
CA LEU A 141 -6.31 -1.98 1.53
C LEU A 141 -7.47 -1.09 2.00
N LEU A 142 -7.23 -0.15 2.92
CA LEU A 142 -8.29 0.60 3.60
C LEU A 142 -8.35 2.08 3.21
N GLN A 143 -7.37 2.60 2.46
CA GLN A 143 -7.36 4.00 2.06
C GLN A 143 -8.49 4.28 1.06
N PRO A 144 -9.41 5.23 1.34
CA PRO A 144 -10.44 5.62 0.40
C PRO A 144 -9.81 6.40 -0.76
N VAL A 145 -9.88 5.80 -1.94
CA VAL A 145 -9.38 6.30 -3.23
C VAL A 145 -9.77 7.77 -3.45
N ASP A 146 -11.00 8.15 -3.10
CA ASP A 146 -11.57 9.49 -3.32
C ASP A 146 -10.89 10.60 -2.48
N SER A 147 -10.13 10.24 -1.45
CA SER A 147 -9.45 11.19 -0.55
C SER A 147 -7.92 11.08 -0.59
N PHE A 148 -7.41 10.25 -1.49
CA PHE A 148 -5.98 10.03 -1.67
C PHE A 148 -5.51 10.95 -2.79
N PHE A 149 -4.83 12.04 -2.43
CA PHE A 149 -4.36 13.05 -3.36
C PHE A 149 -2.97 12.68 -3.94
N PRO A 150 -2.61 13.18 -5.14
CA PRO A 150 -1.34 12.86 -5.79
C PRO A 150 -0.10 13.06 -4.90
N GLU A 151 -0.09 14.11 -4.09
CA GLU A 151 1.01 14.46 -3.18
C GLU A 151 1.13 13.44 -2.04
N ILE A 152 0.00 12.92 -1.56
CA ILE A 152 -0.02 11.86 -0.53
C ILE A 152 0.51 10.56 -1.12
N ALA A 153 0.19 10.27 -2.39
CA ALA A 153 0.70 9.10 -3.08
C ALA A 153 2.23 9.14 -3.20
N ASP A 154 2.81 10.30 -3.49
CA ASP A 154 4.26 10.46 -3.58
C ASP A 154 4.96 10.26 -2.23
N ILE A 155 4.39 10.79 -1.14
CA ILE A 155 4.90 10.56 0.21
C ILE A 155 4.80 9.07 0.55
N TRP A 156 3.65 8.46 0.26
CA TRP A 156 3.40 7.05 0.55
C TRP A 156 4.40 6.14 -0.14
N VAL A 157 4.59 6.33 -1.45
CA VAL A 157 5.49 5.52 -2.25
C VAL A 157 6.96 5.73 -1.83
N GLY A 158 7.31 6.97 -1.43
CA GLY A 158 8.65 7.30 -0.91
C GLY A 158 9.02 6.59 0.39
N ASP A 159 8.02 6.18 1.17
CA ASP A 159 8.19 5.47 2.45
C ASP A 159 8.15 3.93 2.31
N ILE A 160 7.96 3.39 1.10
CA ILE A 160 7.97 1.96 0.84
C ILE A 160 9.42 1.45 0.83
N ARG A 161 9.69 0.40 1.60
CA ARG A 161 11.01 -0.22 1.77
C ARG A 161 11.00 -1.73 1.61
N ASN A 162 9.87 -2.31 1.20
CA ASN A 162 9.67 -3.75 1.07
C ASN A 162 8.77 -4.03 -0.14
N ILE A 163 9.13 -5.03 -0.94
CA ILE A 163 8.41 -5.46 -2.13
C ILE A 163 6.97 -5.91 -1.83
N GLU A 164 6.72 -6.61 -0.73
CA GLU A 164 5.37 -7.08 -0.37
C GLU A 164 4.43 -5.87 -0.17
N ILE A 165 4.92 -4.82 0.51
CA ILE A 165 4.18 -3.57 0.70
C ILE A 165 3.95 -2.86 -0.63
N ALA A 166 4.95 -2.85 -1.51
CA ALA A 166 4.82 -2.28 -2.85
C ALA A 166 3.72 -2.96 -3.65
N GLU A 167 3.76 -4.30 -3.75
CA GLU A 167 2.79 -5.10 -4.49
C GLU A 167 1.38 -4.95 -3.95
N LEU A 168 1.21 -5.03 -2.63
CA LEU A 168 -0.10 -4.91 -1.99
C LEU A 168 -0.66 -3.48 -2.07
N THR A 169 0.19 -2.45 -1.98
CA THR A 169 -0.28 -1.06 -2.16
C THR A 169 -0.68 -0.80 -3.61
N CYS A 170 0.10 -1.28 -4.58
CA CYS A 170 -0.26 -1.13 -6.00
C CYS A 170 -1.53 -1.88 -6.35
N MET A 171 -1.68 -3.10 -5.82
CA MET A 171 -2.84 -3.97 -6.04
C MET A 171 -4.11 -3.46 -5.36
N ASN A 172 -4.04 -2.76 -4.22
CA ASN A 172 -5.25 -2.45 -3.46
C ASN A 172 -5.60 -0.96 -3.42
N LEU A 173 -4.63 -0.07 -3.67
CA LEU A 173 -4.84 1.37 -3.64
C LEU A 173 -4.55 2.01 -4.99
N PHE A 174 -3.30 1.92 -5.45
CA PHE A 174 -2.85 2.77 -6.55
C PHE A 174 -3.58 2.49 -7.86
N GLN A 175 -3.89 1.23 -8.18
CA GLN A 175 -4.64 0.90 -9.41
C GLN A 175 -6.01 1.58 -9.49
N HIS A 176 -6.62 1.92 -8.35
CA HIS A 176 -7.95 2.53 -8.29
C HIS A 176 -7.92 4.06 -8.38
N LEU A 177 -6.75 4.69 -8.17
CA LEU A 177 -6.64 6.15 -8.21
C LEU A 177 -6.97 6.69 -9.62
N PRO A 178 -7.72 7.80 -9.73
CA PRO A 178 -8.10 8.35 -11.03
C PRO A 178 -6.90 8.89 -11.82
N TYR A 179 -5.84 9.30 -11.12
CA TYR A 179 -4.59 9.80 -11.69
C TYR A 179 -3.49 8.73 -11.78
N ALA A 180 -3.80 7.46 -11.49
CA ALA A 180 -2.84 6.37 -11.46
C ALA A 180 -1.98 6.24 -12.73
N PRO A 181 -2.53 6.36 -13.96
CA PRO A 181 -1.72 6.25 -15.17
C PRO A 181 -0.61 7.30 -15.22
N ALA A 182 -0.97 8.59 -15.07
CA ALA A 182 0.00 9.68 -15.09
C ALA A 182 1.04 9.58 -13.97
N LYS A 183 0.61 9.18 -12.76
CA LYS A 183 1.53 9.00 -11.63
C LYS A 183 2.49 7.83 -11.82
N SER A 184 2.05 6.75 -12.45
CA SER A 184 2.90 5.58 -12.66
C SER A 184 4.11 5.93 -13.53
N PHE A 185 3.94 6.70 -14.60
CA PHE A 185 5.06 7.19 -15.44
C PHE A 185 6.00 8.12 -14.67
N GLN A 186 5.46 9.01 -13.82
CA GLN A 186 6.31 9.85 -12.96
C GLN A 186 7.16 9.01 -12.01
N TRP A 187 6.59 7.95 -11.43
CA TRP A 187 7.33 7.06 -10.55
C TRP A 187 8.35 6.18 -11.30
N ILE A 188 8.05 5.73 -12.52
CA ILE A 188 9.02 4.98 -13.35
C ILE A 188 10.27 5.82 -13.64
N ALA A 189 10.11 7.13 -13.85
CA ALA A 189 11.21 8.06 -14.07
C ALA A 189 12.01 8.40 -12.79
N ASP A 190 11.56 7.97 -11.60
CA ASP A 190 12.27 8.18 -10.33
C ASP A 190 13.43 7.18 -10.19
N GLU A 191 14.55 7.62 -9.61
CA GLU A 191 15.73 6.77 -9.43
C GLU A 191 15.64 5.85 -8.20
N ARG A 192 14.74 6.13 -7.26
CA ARG A 192 14.59 5.33 -6.02
C ARG A 192 13.93 3.99 -6.34
N GLU A 193 14.57 2.91 -5.89
CA GLU A 193 14.20 1.53 -6.24
C GLU A 193 12.70 1.23 -6.05
N TYR A 194 12.16 1.44 -4.85
CA TYR A 194 10.76 1.10 -4.58
C TYR A 194 9.75 2.05 -5.20
N VAL A 195 10.14 3.30 -5.48
CA VAL A 195 9.29 4.25 -6.21
C VAL A 195 9.12 3.78 -7.66
N GLN A 196 10.24 3.51 -8.32
CA GLN A 196 10.26 2.96 -9.67
C GLN A 196 9.56 1.61 -9.77
N THR A 197 9.79 0.73 -8.79
CA THR A 197 9.10 -0.56 -8.67
C THR A 197 7.58 -0.38 -8.60
N CYS A 198 7.08 0.54 -7.75
CA CYS A 198 5.66 0.84 -7.65
C CYS A 198 5.08 1.41 -8.94
N GLY A 199 5.84 2.20 -9.70
CA GLY A 199 5.46 2.67 -11.02
C GLY A 199 5.13 1.52 -11.97
N PHE A 200 6.08 0.59 -12.15
CA PHE A 200 5.86 -0.59 -13.00
C PHE A 200 4.76 -1.53 -12.50
N LEU A 201 4.70 -1.79 -11.19
CA LEU A 201 3.65 -2.62 -10.60
C LEU A 201 2.25 -2.02 -10.81
N THR A 202 2.12 -0.69 -10.73
CA THR A 202 0.85 -0.01 -10.97
C THR A 202 0.45 -0.10 -12.45
N ILE A 203 1.38 0.08 -13.38
CA ILE A 203 1.13 -0.16 -14.82
C ILE A 203 0.65 -1.58 -15.08
N ALA A 204 1.33 -2.59 -14.54
CA ALA A 204 0.96 -4.00 -14.73
C ALA A 204 -0.50 -4.27 -14.29
N ARG A 205 -0.92 -3.64 -13.19
CA ARG A 205 -2.30 -3.72 -12.68
C ARG A 205 -3.30 -3.00 -13.56
N LEU A 206 -2.97 -1.79 -14.01
CA LEU A 206 -3.84 -1.00 -14.89
C LEU A 206 -4.09 -1.74 -16.22
N LEU A 207 -3.06 -2.32 -16.84
CA LEU A 207 -3.18 -3.14 -18.04
C LEU A 207 -4.07 -4.37 -17.83
N SER A 208 -4.02 -4.98 -16.64
CA SER A 208 -4.84 -6.15 -16.30
C SER A 208 -6.33 -5.82 -16.08
N GLN A 209 -6.68 -4.57 -15.76
CA GLN A 209 -8.05 -4.19 -15.34
C GLN A 209 -8.75 -3.21 -16.28
N LYS A 210 -8.04 -2.19 -16.76
CA LYS A 210 -8.62 -1.00 -17.42
C LYS A 210 -8.36 -0.95 -18.92
N GLY A 211 -7.54 -1.86 -19.45
CA GLY A 211 -7.30 -2.01 -20.88
C GLY A 211 -6.04 -1.31 -21.39
N ASP A 212 -6.00 -1.16 -22.71
CA ASP A 212 -4.79 -0.82 -23.48
C ASP A 212 -4.26 0.60 -23.26
N MET A 213 -3.03 0.80 -23.71
CA MET A 213 -2.38 2.12 -23.78
C MET A 213 -2.58 2.74 -25.18
N THR A 214 -2.49 4.06 -25.26
CA THR A 214 -2.38 4.71 -26.58
C THR A 214 -1.00 4.42 -27.18
N GLU A 215 -0.89 4.41 -28.51
CA GLU A 215 0.38 4.13 -29.22
C GLU A 215 1.58 4.91 -28.65
N ARG A 216 1.41 6.23 -28.47
CA ARG A 216 2.45 7.08 -27.87
C ARG A 216 2.83 6.66 -26.45
N THR A 217 1.84 6.29 -25.64
CA THR A 217 2.05 5.85 -24.26
C THR A 217 2.73 4.48 -24.21
N SER A 218 2.40 3.60 -25.15
CA SER A 218 3.04 2.29 -25.30
C SER A 218 4.52 2.42 -25.65
N ASP A 219 4.87 3.32 -26.57
CA ASP A 219 6.27 3.56 -26.95
C ASP A 219 7.10 4.08 -25.77
N GLU A 220 6.60 5.07 -25.04
CA GLU A 220 7.26 5.61 -23.84
C GLU A 220 7.40 4.55 -22.74
N PHE A 221 6.36 3.74 -22.54
CA PHE A 221 6.39 2.65 -21.58
C PHE A 221 7.44 1.60 -21.93
N LEU A 222 7.48 1.14 -23.19
CA LEU A 222 8.40 0.08 -23.62
C LEU A 222 9.86 0.55 -23.58
N ASP A 223 10.15 1.80 -23.95
CA ASP A 223 11.50 2.36 -23.84
C ASP A 223 12.01 2.33 -22.38
N GLN A 224 11.19 2.80 -21.44
CA GLN A 224 11.55 2.80 -20.02
C GLN A 224 11.59 1.39 -19.43
N ALA A 225 10.66 0.52 -19.79
CA ALA A 225 10.57 -0.84 -19.27
C ALA A 225 11.74 -1.71 -19.74
N LEU A 226 12.11 -1.64 -21.03
CA LEU A 226 13.26 -2.38 -21.57
C LEU A 226 14.58 -1.87 -20.98
N CYS A 227 14.71 -0.56 -20.74
CA CYS A 227 15.85 -0.03 -19.99
C CYS A 227 15.89 -0.59 -18.55
N ALA A 228 14.74 -0.60 -17.86
CA ALA A 228 14.62 -1.08 -16.49
C ALA A 228 14.86 -2.60 -16.33
N VAL A 229 14.68 -3.40 -17.39
CA VAL A 229 15.06 -4.84 -17.41
C VAL A 229 16.57 -5.01 -17.19
N HIS A 230 17.37 -4.03 -17.60
CA HIS A 230 18.82 -4.03 -17.36
C HIS A 230 19.24 -3.40 -16.04
N SER A 231 18.28 -2.96 -15.22
CA SER A 231 18.58 -2.38 -13.90
C SER A 231 19.26 -3.39 -12.99
N ASP A 232 20.26 -2.91 -12.25
CA ASP A 232 20.98 -3.68 -11.23
C ASP A 232 20.06 -4.05 -10.05
N LYS A 233 18.98 -3.26 -9.86
CA LYS A 233 17.99 -3.43 -8.80
C LYS A 233 17.02 -4.55 -9.14
N TYR A 234 17.05 -5.62 -8.33
CA TYR A 234 16.25 -6.83 -8.55
C TYR A 234 14.75 -6.55 -8.65
N HIS A 235 14.20 -5.71 -7.77
CA HIS A 235 12.76 -5.44 -7.74
C HIS A 235 12.29 -4.61 -8.93
N VAL A 236 13.07 -3.61 -9.35
CA VAL A 236 12.77 -2.80 -10.55
C VAL A 236 12.74 -3.69 -11.79
N ARG A 237 13.77 -4.52 -11.97
CA ARG A 237 13.88 -5.43 -13.12
C ARG A 237 12.68 -6.37 -13.22
N ASN A 238 12.31 -7.02 -12.12
CA ASN A 238 11.19 -7.96 -12.11
C ASN A 238 9.84 -7.27 -12.30
N ALA A 239 9.65 -6.08 -11.72
CA ALA A 239 8.44 -5.31 -11.92
C ALA A 239 8.28 -4.85 -13.38
N ALA A 240 9.37 -4.46 -14.03
CA ALA A 240 9.38 -4.12 -15.46
C ALA A 240 9.03 -5.33 -16.34
N ILE A 241 9.63 -6.50 -16.08
CA ILE A 241 9.29 -7.75 -16.78
C ILE A 241 7.80 -8.08 -16.60
N LEU A 242 7.26 -7.97 -15.38
CA LEU A 242 5.85 -8.20 -15.11
C LEU A 242 4.95 -7.24 -15.90
N ALA A 243 5.30 -5.95 -15.94
CA ALA A 243 4.54 -4.96 -16.69
C ALA A 243 4.55 -5.25 -18.20
N ILE A 244 5.70 -5.65 -18.76
CA ILE A 244 5.81 -6.04 -20.17
C ILE A 244 4.97 -7.27 -20.46
N ARG A 245 5.00 -8.30 -19.59
CA ARG A 245 4.13 -9.49 -19.75
C ARG A 245 2.65 -9.11 -19.79
N LYS A 246 2.20 -8.22 -18.90
CA LYS A 246 0.81 -7.75 -18.89
C LYS A 246 0.45 -6.91 -20.10
N PHE A 247 1.41 -6.19 -20.67
CA PHE A 247 1.22 -5.45 -21.92
C PHE A 247 1.08 -6.40 -23.12
N VAL A 248 1.95 -7.40 -23.22
CA VAL A 248 1.90 -8.47 -24.25
C VAL A 248 0.59 -9.22 -24.18
N ALA A 249 0.19 -9.70 -22.99
CA ALA A 249 -1.04 -10.45 -22.77
C ALA A 249 -2.33 -9.66 -23.09
N HIS A 250 -2.25 -8.36 -23.35
CA HIS A 250 -3.42 -7.54 -23.64
C HIS A 250 -3.90 -7.67 -25.09
N SER A 251 -2.99 -7.78 -26.07
CA SER A 251 -3.35 -7.89 -27.49
C SER A 251 -2.23 -8.50 -28.35
N GLU A 252 -2.61 -9.14 -29.45
CA GLU A 252 -1.64 -9.67 -30.43
C GLU A 252 -0.74 -8.58 -31.03
N ALA A 253 -1.27 -7.36 -31.20
CA ALA A 253 -0.50 -6.23 -31.69
C ALA A 253 0.62 -5.84 -30.70
N ASN A 254 0.31 -5.80 -29.40
CA ASN A 254 1.28 -5.54 -28.34
C ASN A 254 2.32 -6.65 -28.26
N ALA A 255 1.87 -7.91 -28.37
CA ALA A 255 2.75 -9.07 -28.42
C ALA A 255 3.74 -8.99 -29.59
N PHE A 256 3.25 -8.68 -30.79
CA PHE A 256 4.09 -8.52 -31.98
C PHE A 256 5.13 -7.40 -31.80
N LEU A 257 4.73 -6.26 -31.21
CA LEU A 257 5.63 -5.13 -30.96
C LEU A 257 6.78 -5.52 -30.02
N VAL A 258 6.48 -6.18 -28.89
CA VAL A 258 7.50 -6.59 -27.93
C VAL A 258 8.40 -7.70 -28.49
N CYS A 259 7.83 -8.66 -29.22
CA CYS A 259 8.62 -9.68 -29.94
C CYS A 259 9.65 -9.01 -30.84
N ARG A 260 9.23 -8.03 -31.66
CA ARG A 260 10.12 -7.31 -32.57
C ARG A 260 11.26 -6.58 -31.85
N LEU A 261 10.97 -5.93 -30.73
CA LEU A 261 11.97 -5.23 -29.93
C LEU A 261 12.97 -6.18 -29.26
N THR A 262 12.59 -7.45 -29.06
CA THR A 262 13.37 -8.46 -28.34
C THR A 262 13.88 -9.59 -29.24
N GLU A 263 13.73 -9.50 -30.57
CA GLU A 263 14.15 -10.54 -31.54
C GLU A 263 15.62 -10.94 -31.36
N GLY A 264 16.51 -9.98 -31.08
CA GLY A 264 17.94 -10.22 -30.88
C GLY A 264 18.29 -10.94 -29.56
N TRP A 265 17.31 -11.16 -28.68
CA TRP A 265 17.55 -11.72 -27.34
C TRP A 265 17.37 -13.23 -27.26
N ALA A 266 16.81 -13.86 -28.30
CA ALA A 266 16.63 -15.32 -28.37
C ALA A 266 17.93 -16.10 -28.15
N GLU A 267 19.06 -15.57 -28.60
CA GLU A 267 20.40 -16.17 -28.45
C GLU A 267 21.30 -15.37 -27.52
N SER A 268 20.74 -14.44 -26.72
CA SER A 268 21.53 -13.63 -25.81
C SER A 268 22.21 -14.50 -24.75
N LYS A 269 23.46 -14.13 -24.43
CA LYS A 269 24.22 -14.74 -23.32
C LYS A 269 23.85 -14.13 -21.97
N ARG A 270 23.05 -13.06 -21.93
CA ARG A 270 22.63 -12.39 -20.70
C ARG A 270 21.36 -13.06 -20.18
N GLU A 271 21.44 -13.65 -18.99
CA GLU A 271 20.33 -14.36 -18.36
C GLU A 271 19.06 -13.50 -18.24
N ILE A 272 19.21 -12.19 -18.01
CA ILE A 272 18.10 -11.24 -17.89
C ILE A 272 17.34 -11.01 -19.21
N GLU A 273 18.04 -11.01 -20.35
CA GLU A 273 17.43 -10.86 -21.68
C GLU A 273 16.69 -12.14 -22.06
N GLN A 274 17.31 -13.30 -21.78
CA GLN A 274 16.69 -14.62 -21.93
C GLN A 274 15.45 -14.77 -21.04
N ALA A 275 15.49 -14.28 -19.80
CA ALA A 275 14.35 -14.34 -18.88
C ALA A 275 13.14 -13.56 -19.42
N LEU A 276 13.34 -12.35 -19.94
CA LEU A 276 12.26 -11.58 -20.56
C LEU A 276 11.79 -12.22 -21.87
N TYR A 277 12.70 -12.66 -22.74
CA TYR A 277 12.36 -13.31 -24.00
C TYR A 277 11.47 -14.56 -23.79
N ASN A 278 11.85 -15.43 -22.85
CA ASN A 278 11.07 -16.62 -22.52
C ASN A 278 9.71 -16.26 -21.92
N ALA A 279 9.64 -15.24 -21.05
CA ALA A 279 8.39 -14.79 -20.48
C ALA A 279 7.44 -14.20 -21.54
N VAL A 280 7.95 -13.44 -22.50
CA VAL A 280 7.14 -12.92 -23.63
C VAL A 280 6.65 -14.07 -24.51
N LYS A 281 7.52 -15.03 -24.80
CA LYS A 281 7.17 -16.21 -25.60
C LYS A 281 6.03 -17.02 -24.97
N GLU A 282 6.09 -17.27 -23.66
CA GLU A 282 5.03 -17.96 -22.91
C GLU A 282 3.69 -17.22 -23.01
N GLU A 283 3.69 -15.88 -22.88
CA GLU A 283 2.44 -15.10 -22.99
C GLU A 283 1.88 -15.10 -24.43
N VAL A 284 2.73 -15.10 -25.46
CA VAL A 284 2.31 -15.23 -26.86
C VAL A 284 1.65 -16.59 -27.11
N GLU A 285 2.24 -17.67 -26.59
CA GLU A 285 1.67 -19.02 -26.66
C GLU A 285 0.28 -19.05 -25.98
N ASN A 286 0.16 -18.48 -24.78
CA ASN A 286 -1.11 -18.38 -24.05
C ASN A 286 -2.21 -17.61 -24.82
N LEU A 287 -1.85 -16.53 -25.54
CA LEU A 287 -2.79 -15.78 -26.37
C LEU A 287 -3.29 -16.59 -27.56
N SER A 288 -2.40 -17.36 -28.18
CA SER A 288 -2.76 -18.23 -29.32
C SER A 288 -3.72 -19.36 -28.92
N GLU A 289 -3.62 -19.87 -27.70
CA GLU A 289 -4.50 -20.93 -27.17
C GLU A 289 -5.90 -20.42 -26.77
N GLN A 290 -6.04 -19.14 -26.42
CA GLN A 290 -7.32 -18.53 -26.02
C GLN A 290 -8.22 -18.15 -27.21
N THR A 291 -7.70 -18.20 -28.43
CA THR A 291 -8.49 -17.97 -29.65
C THR A 291 -9.08 -19.30 -30.11
N PRO A 292 -10.37 -19.59 -29.90
CA PRO A 292 -10.95 -20.83 -30.40
C PRO A 292 -10.84 -20.84 -31.92
N LEU A 293 -10.41 -21.99 -32.47
CA LEU A 293 -10.59 -22.32 -33.88
C LEU A 293 -12.06 -22.08 -34.24
N ILE A 294 -12.31 -20.98 -34.96
CA ILE A 294 -13.57 -20.76 -35.64
C ILE A 294 -13.56 -21.77 -36.80
N GLU A 295 -14.22 -22.91 -36.60
CA GLU A 295 -14.78 -23.71 -37.70
C GLU A 295 -16.10 -23.08 -38.20
#